data_AF-A0A518AJW7-F1
#
_entry.id   AF-A0A518AJW7-F1
#
_cell.length_a   1.000
_cell.length_b   1.000
_cell.length_c   1.000
_cell.angle_alpha   90.00
_cell.angle_beta   90.00
_cell.angle_gamma   90.00
#
_symmetry.space_group_name_H-M   'P 1'
#
loop_
_entity.id
_entity.type
_entity.pdbx_description
1 polymer ?
#
loop_
_entity_poly.entity_id
_entity_poly.type
_entity_poly.pdbx_seq_one_letter_code
_entity_poly.pdbx_strand_id
1 'polypeptide(L)' 'MTLDRDEIDNLQPLGDLAQIESLALMNYVSPETDWSCLTELKHLKKLHLGYTGLDTEAIKRLKETLPECEVIEH' A
#
# COMPACT_ATOMS: atom_id res chain seq x y z
N MET A 1 11.92 -9.02 -22.66
CA MET A 1 12.47 -9.27 -21.31
C MET A 1 12.34 -7.96 -20.58
N THR A 2 11.19 -7.75 -19.94
CA THR A 2 10.95 -6.56 -19.14
C THR A 2 11.90 -6.68 -17.96
N LEU A 3 12.80 -5.70 -17.81
CA LEU A 3 13.50 -5.51 -16.55
C LEU A 3 12.43 -5.02 -15.60
N ASP A 4 11.82 -5.95 -14.87
CA ASP A 4 10.93 -5.60 -13.78
C ASP A 4 11.77 -4.74 -12.84
N ARG A 5 11.43 -3.46 -12.81
CA ARG A 5 11.88 -2.53 -11.78
C ARG A 5 11.56 -3.23 -10.45
N ASP A 6 12.37 -3.07 -9.40
CA ASP A 6 12.06 -3.62 -8.07
C ASP A 6 10.72 -3.02 -7.58
N GLU A 7 9.60 -3.51 -8.07
CA GLU A 7 8.26 -3.00 -7.81
C GLU A 7 7.53 -3.97 -6.91
N ILE A 8 6.73 -3.42 -6.01
CA ILE A 8 5.89 -4.18 -5.11
C ILE A 8 4.60 -4.45 -5.87
N ASP A 9 4.30 -5.73 -6.10
CA ASP A 9 3.07 -6.20 -6.76
C ASP A 9 2.23 -7.10 -5.84
N ASN A 10 2.81 -7.56 -4.74
CA ASN A 10 2.17 -8.47 -3.80
C ASN A 10 2.38 -8.05 -2.34
N LEU A 11 1.28 -7.67 -1.68
CA LEU A 11 1.22 -7.29 -0.28
C LEU A 11 0.58 -8.36 0.62
N GLN A 12 0.12 -9.49 0.06
CA GLN A 12 -0.52 -10.58 0.83
C GLN A 12 0.26 -11.05 2.05
N PRO A 13 1.61 -11.19 2.02
CA PRO A 13 2.38 -11.61 3.20
C PRO A 13 2.28 -10.65 4.40
N LEU A 14 1.83 -9.41 4.19
CA LEU A 14 1.67 -8.44 5.27
C LEU A 14 0.39 -8.67 6.07
N GLY A 15 -0.63 -9.32 5.53
CA GLY A 15 -1.94 -9.48 6.19
C GLY A 15 -1.88 -10.16 7.56
N ASP A 16 -0.85 -11.00 7.79
CA ASP A 16 -0.63 -11.69 9.06
C ASP A 16 0.00 -10.81 10.15
N LEU A 17 0.44 -9.59 9.81
CA LEU A 17 1.09 -8.65 10.72
C LEU A 17 0.06 -7.84 11.51
N ALA A 18 -0.84 -8.56 12.18
CA ALA A 18 -2.06 -8.05 12.81
C ALA A 18 -1.84 -7.02 13.93
N GLN A 19 -0.61 -6.59 14.25
CA GLN A 19 -0.32 -5.59 15.28
C GLN A 19 0.43 -4.36 14.73
N ILE A 20 0.64 -4.27 13.42
CA ILE A 20 1.30 -3.11 12.82
C ILE A 20 0.37 -1.91 12.85
N GLU A 21 0.86 -0.80 13.40
CA GLU A 21 0.15 0.48 13.38
C GLU A 21 0.63 1.42 12.27
N SER A 22 1.84 1.20 11.74
CA SER A 22 2.42 2.04 10.70
C SER A 22 3.18 1.19 9.68
N LEU A 23 2.83 1.35 8.40
CA LEU A 23 3.47 0.71 7.26
C LEU A 23 4.02 1.79 6.33
N ALA A 24 5.23 1.58 5.83
CA ALA A 24 5.85 2.47 4.84
C ALA A 24 6.20 1.67 3.58
N LEU A 25 5.64 2.08 2.45
CA LEU A 25 5.97 1.59 1.12
C LEU A 25 6.83 2.67 0.44
N MET A 26 8.12 2.41 0.33
CA MET A 26 9.13 3.39 -0.13
C MET A 26 9.70 3.07 -1.51
N ASN A 27 8.95 2.30 -2.31
CA ASN A 27 9.39 1.80 -3.61
C ASN A 27 8.21 1.78 -4.59
N TYR A 28 8.51 1.66 -5.89
CA TYR A 28 7.48 1.56 -6.93
C TYR A 28 6.47 0.47 -6.58
N VAL A 29 5.19 0.78 -6.72
CA VAL A 29 4.09 -0.15 -6.51
C VAL A 29 3.36 -0.31 -7.82
N SER A 30 3.11 -1.55 -8.22
CA SER A 30 2.35 -1.82 -9.45
C SER A 30 0.94 -1.23 -9.33
N PRO A 31 0.42 -0.52 -10.34
CA PRO A 31 -0.96 -0.01 -10.33
C PRO A 31 -2.03 -1.10 -10.16
N GLU A 32 -1.69 -2.34 -10.54
CA GLU A 32 -2.55 -3.53 -10.44
C GLU A 32 -2.45 -4.22 -9.06
N THR A 33 -1.68 -3.65 -8.12
CA THR A 33 -1.53 -4.21 -6.77
C THR A 33 -2.87 -4.26 -6.05
N ASP A 34 -3.19 -5.43 -5.48
CA ASP A 34 -4.38 -5.60 -4.66
C ASP A 34 -4.16 -5.08 -3.23
N TRP A 35 -4.82 -3.98 -2.91
CA TRP A 35 -4.79 -3.32 -1.61
C TRP A 35 -5.68 -3.98 -0.55
N SER A 36 -6.55 -4.92 -0.95
CA SER A 36 -7.51 -5.56 -0.05
C SER A 36 -6.84 -6.27 1.12
N CYS A 37 -5.63 -6.81 0.93
CA CYS A 37 -4.88 -7.43 2.03
C CYS A 37 -4.54 -6.45 3.17
N LEU A 38 -4.45 -5.13 2.90
CA LEU A 38 -4.21 -4.14 3.94
C LEU A 38 -5.44 -3.93 4.84
N THR A 39 -6.65 -4.34 4.42
CA THR A 39 -7.83 -4.29 5.30
C THR A 39 -7.77 -5.31 6.43
N GLU A 40 -6.94 -6.35 6.29
CA GLU A 40 -6.69 -7.34 7.35
C GLU A 40 -5.79 -6.77 8.46
N LEU A 41 -5.07 -5.68 8.19
CA LEU A 41 -4.24 -4.96 9.17
C LEU A 41 -5.12 -4.09 10.07
N LYS A 42 -5.92 -4.71 10.94
CA LYS A 42 -6.94 -4.06 11.81
C LYS A 42 -6.43 -2.95 12.72
N HIS A 43 -5.12 -2.87 12.94
CA HIS A 43 -4.48 -1.87 13.80
C HIS A 43 -3.71 -0.81 13.01
N LEU A 44 -3.69 -0.90 11.67
CA LEU A 44 -2.97 0.04 10.82
C LEU A 44 -3.62 1.40 10.87
N LYS A 45 -2.87 2.38 11.36
CA LYS A 45 -3.29 3.78 11.48
C LYS A 45 -2.65 4.66 10.42
N LYS A 46 -1.46 4.29 9.94
CA LYS A 46 -0.66 5.12 9.04
C LYS A 46 -0.06 4.30 7.91
N LEU A 47 -0.30 4.73 6.68
CA LEU A 47 0.32 4.19 5.48
C LEU A 47 1.12 5.30 4.81
N HIS A 48 2.45 5.18 4.84
CA HIS A 48 3.34 6.10 4.15
C HIS A 48 3.62 5.59 2.74
N LEU A 49 3.37 6.42 1.73
CA LEU A 49 3.67 6.16 0.33
C LEU A 49 4.78 7.10 -0.13
N GLY A 50 5.97 6.57 -0.34
CA GLY A 50 7.11 7.30 -0.89
C GLY A 50 7.62 6.62 -2.15
N TYR A 51 7.82 7.38 -3.22
CA TYR A 51 8.38 6.87 -4.48
C TYR A 51 7.59 5.71 -5.10
N THR A 52 6.27 5.63 -4.86
CA THR A 52 5.44 4.50 -5.29
C THR A 52 5.02 4.55 -6.75
N GLY A 53 5.05 5.72 -7.38
CA GLY A 53 4.61 5.88 -8.78
C GLY A 53 3.09 5.73 -8.96
N LEU A 54 2.32 5.69 -7.86
CA LEU A 54 0.86 5.68 -7.90
C LEU A 54 0.33 7.04 -8.37
N ASP A 55 -0.70 7.01 -9.21
CA ASP A 55 -1.42 8.21 -9.61
C ASP A 55 -2.53 8.59 -8.61
N THR A 56 -3.16 9.74 -8.85
CA THR A 56 -4.22 10.27 -7.99
C THR A 56 -5.43 9.32 -7.87
N GLU A 57 -5.76 8.57 -8.92
CA GLU A 57 -6.90 7.65 -8.90
C GLU A 57 -6.58 6.39 -8.10
N ALA A 58 -5.37 5.85 -8.21
CA ALA A 58 -4.89 4.75 -7.39
C ALA A 58 -4.85 5.14 -5.91
N ILE A 59 -4.34 6.33 -5.58
CA ILE A 59 -4.34 6.86 -4.20
C ILE A 59 -5.76 7.04 -3.67
N LYS A 60 -6.69 7.53 -4.51
CA LYS A 60 -8.09 7.68 -4.12
C LYS A 60 -8.73 6.33 -3.78
N ARG A 61 -8.57 5.32 -4.64
CA ARG A 61 -9.06 3.95 -4.38
C ARG A 61 -8.45 3.36 -3.11
N LEU A 62 -7.17 3.62 -2.86
CA LEU A 62 -6.50 3.19 -1.64
C LEU A 62 -7.11 3.84 -0.39
N LYS A 63 -7.39 5.14 -0.42
CA LYS A 63 -8.07 5.86 0.67
C LYS A 63 -9.50 5.35 0.89
N GLU A 64 -10.20 4.98 -0.18
CA GLU A 64 -11.53 4.35 -0.10
C GLU A 64 -11.45 2.93 0.50
N THR A 65 -10.37 2.19 0.24
CA THR A 65 -10.15 0.83 0.75
C THR A 65 -9.75 0.84 2.24
N LEU A 66 -9.03 1.87 2.68
CA LEU A 66 -8.54 2.02 4.05
C LEU A 66 -9.06 3.32 4.71
N PRO A 67 -10.38 3.46 4.92
CA PRO A 67 -10.98 4.73 5.36
C PRO A 67 -10.57 5.16 6.78
N GLU A 68 -10.14 4.21 7.62
CA GLU A 68 -9.68 4.49 8.99
C GLU A 68 -8.15 4.65 9.08
N CYS A 69 -7.43 4.43 7.97
CA CYS A 69 -5.97 4.60 7.91
C CYS A 69 -5.62 5.97 7.30
N GLU A 70 -4.73 6.69 7.96
CA GLU A 70 -4.14 7.91 7.42
C GLU A 70 -3.14 7.54 6.31
N VAL A 71 -3.49 7.85 5.06
CA VAL A 71 -2.59 7.68 3.90
C VAL A 71 -1.79 8.97 3.71
N ILE A 72 -0.48 8.88 3.85
CA ILE A 72 0.48 9.98 3.74
C ILE A 72 1.34 9.76 2.50
N GLU A 73 1.15 10.56 1.47
CA GLU A 73 1.93 10.52 0.22
C GLU A 73 2.92 11.71 0.14
N HIS A 74 4.10 11.49 -0.45
CA HIS A 74 5.15 12.50 -0.67
C HIS A 74 5.58 12.61 -2.13
#